data_AF-A0A256XCX0-F1
#
_entry.id   AF-A0A256XCX0-F1
#
_cell.length_a   1.000
_cell.length_b   1.000
_cell.length_c   1.000
_cell.angle_alpha   90.00
_cell.angle_beta   90.00
_cell.angle_gamma   90.00
#
_symmetry.space_group_name_H-M   'P 1'
#
loop_
_entity.id
_entity.type
_entity.pdbx_description
1 polymer ?
#
loop_
_entity_poly.entity_id
_entity_poly.type
_entity_poly.pdbx_seq_one_letter_code
_entity_poly.pdbx_strand_id
1 'polypeptide(L)'
;MNISDYGKITITKKTPRFNEPITCVTNVSIPQDITVSDMKVTSYSGEHWADYLNISNSIYGGIPPEYRLWDYGAPYIFLGDPYVINIRSPWSKIASGENNYIGIRTGDSQSNSTNCSADDRAIYTVRVPSLVGYGNIFSINEGCLWDIEFINGNITNNLPIPSYYGGTKKCSYTASNQSHHTDDAGCDAVYRLLREIDIENDGIVDIEFDPDTLQFETASASGVRSLWGPIKIKLIVWI
;
A
#
# COMPACT_ATOMS: atom_id res chain seq x y z
N MET A 1 -10.41 10.81 4.54
CA MET A 1 -11.56 10.80 3.61
C MET A 1 -11.00 10.24 2.31
N ASN A 2 -11.04 8.91 2.12
CA ASN A 2 -10.42 8.24 0.97
C ASN A 2 -11.52 7.90 -0.02
N ILE A 3 -11.69 8.76 -1.03
CA ILE A 3 -12.65 8.54 -2.12
C ILE A 3 -12.00 7.56 -3.11
N SER A 4 -12.71 6.51 -3.51
CA SER A 4 -12.28 5.67 -4.62
C SER A 4 -12.40 6.46 -5.92
N ASP A 5 -11.29 7.03 -6.41
CA ASP A 5 -11.23 7.48 -7.79
C ASP A 5 -11.24 6.24 -8.70
N TYR A 6 -12.30 6.12 -9.52
CA TYR A 6 -12.54 5.11 -10.56
C TYR A 6 -11.45 4.00 -10.70
N GLY A 7 -11.61 2.91 -9.94
CA GLY A 7 -10.78 1.70 -10.09
C GLY A 7 -9.48 1.67 -9.29
N LYS A 8 -9.23 2.65 -8.41
CA LYS A 8 -8.15 2.59 -7.42
C LYS A 8 -8.69 2.83 -6.00
N ILE A 9 -8.06 2.19 -5.04
CA ILE A 9 -8.28 2.39 -3.60
C ILE A 9 -7.00 2.90 -2.95
N THR A 10 -7.18 3.61 -1.84
CA THR A 10 -6.10 4.32 -1.17
C THR A 10 -5.78 3.63 0.16
N ILE A 11 -4.54 3.17 0.31
CA ILE A 11 -4.05 2.48 1.51
C ILE A 11 -2.99 3.35 2.18
N THR A 12 -3.16 3.60 3.48
CA THR A 12 -2.17 4.31 4.29
C THR A 12 -1.42 3.33 5.16
N LYS A 13 -0.10 3.26 4.96
CA LYS A 13 0.83 2.43 5.74
C LYS A 13 1.77 3.29 6.58
N LYS A 14 2.34 2.67 7.61
CA LYS A 14 3.39 3.23 8.46
C LYS A 14 4.56 2.28 8.46
N THR A 15 5.76 2.80 8.33
CA THR A 15 6.96 1.99 8.50
C THR A 15 7.08 1.50 9.94
N PRO A 16 7.88 0.43 10.15
CA PRO A 16 8.53 0.23 11.44
C PRO A 16 9.25 1.51 11.89
N ARG A 17 9.54 1.57 13.19
CA ARG A 17 10.44 2.56 13.74
C ARG A 17 11.78 2.51 13.00
N PHE A 18 12.42 3.66 12.80
CA PHE A 18 13.70 3.72 12.09
C PHE A 18 14.76 2.85 12.81
N ASN A 19 14.69 2.76 14.14
CA ASN A 19 15.51 1.88 14.99
C ASN A 19 17.03 2.05 14.82
N GLU A 20 17.49 3.09 14.10
CA GLU A 20 18.89 3.33 13.79
C GLU A 20 19.23 4.82 14.02
N PRO A 21 19.65 5.19 15.24
CA PRO A 21 19.84 6.57 15.64
C PRO A 21 21.15 7.17 15.12
N ILE A 22 22.03 6.43 14.43
CA ILE A 22 23.32 6.94 13.95
C ILE A 22 23.24 7.34 12.48
N THR A 23 22.78 6.42 11.61
CA THR A 23 22.68 6.73 10.17
C THR A 23 21.42 7.50 9.83
N CYS A 24 20.37 7.31 10.62
CA CYS A 24 19.09 8.00 10.50
C CYS A 24 18.38 7.80 9.16
N VAL A 25 18.67 6.67 8.52
CA VAL A 25 18.09 6.30 7.23
C VAL A 25 17.24 5.06 7.42
N THR A 26 16.02 5.10 6.91
CA THR A 26 15.18 3.92 6.71
C THR A 26 14.95 3.67 5.22
N ASN A 27 14.36 2.53 4.89
CA ASN A 27 13.84 2.27 3.55
C ASN A 27 12.32 2.10 3.57
N VAL A 28 11.70 2.50 2.46
CA VAL A 28 10.30 2.22 2.14
C VAL A 28 10.26 1.53 0.79
N SER A 29 9.89 0.26 0.79
CA SER A 29 9.66 -0.51 -0.43
C SER A 29 8.29 -0.12 -1.01
N ILE A 30 8.29 0.37 -2.24
CA ILE A 30 7.06 0.60 -3.00
C ILE A 30 7.05 -0.41 -4.14
N PRO A 31 6.02 -1.27 -4.25
CA PRO A 31 5.95 -2.22 -5.35
C PRO A 31 5.83 -1.54 -6.71
N GLN A 32 6.04 -2.33 -7.76
CA GLN A 32 5.89 -1.87 -9.13
C GLN A 32 4.45 -1.42 -9.40
N ASP A 33 4.28 -0.42 -10.27
CA ASP A 33 2.98 0.10 -10.75
C ASP A 33 2.07 0.72 -9.67
N ILE A 34 2.58 0.90 -8.45
CA ILE A 34 1.93 1.62 -7.37
C ILE A 34 2.45 3.05 -7.28
N THR A 35 1.53 4.01 -7.16
CA THR A 35 1.89 5.43 -7.01
C THR A 35 1.62 5.92 -5.59
N VAL A 36 2.57 6.65 -5.02
CA VAL A 36 2.43 7.31 -3.72
C VAL A 36 1.74 8.66 -3.90
N SER A 37 0.61 8.83 -3.24
CA SER A 37 -0.22 10.03 -3.33
C SER A 37 0.06 11.04 -2.22
N ASP A 38 0.38 10.56 -1.02
CA ASP A 38 0.75 11.38 0.14
C ASP A 38 1.86 10.68 0.92
N MET A 39 2.77 11.46 1.50
CA MET A 39 3.85 10.94 2.30
C MET A 39 4.37 11.99 3.29
N LYS A 40 4.60 11.55 4.52
CA LYS A 40 5.13 12.37 5.60
C LYS A 40 6.03 11.56 6.51
N VAL A 41 6.94 12.25 7.20
CA VAL A 41 7.82 11.65 8.19
C VAL A 41 7.57 12.35 9.53
N THR A 42 7.44 11.55 10.59
CA THR A 42 7.32 12.04 11.95
C THR A 42 8.69 12.04 12.61
N SER A 43 9.07 13.14 13.26
CA SER A 43 10.30 13.26 14.03
C SER A 43 10.04 13.35 15.52
N TYR A 44 10.75 12.57 16.32
CA TYR A 44 10.78 12.64 17.78
C TYR A 44 12.07 13.31 18.24
N SER A 45 12.21 14.59 17.90
CA SER A 45 13.40 15.42 18.07
C SER A 45 13.88 15.65 19.51
N GLY A 46 12.99 15.52 20.50
CA GLY A 46 13.32 15.71 21.92
C GLY A 46 13.61 17.18 22.25
N GLU A 47 14.85 17.46 22.66
CA GLU A 47 15.33 18.83 22.94
C GLU A 47 15.93 19.53 21.70
N HIS A 48 15.98 18.82 20.56
CA HIS A 48 16.54 19.29 19.29
C HIS A 48 15.44 19.67 18.28
N TRP A 49 15.84 20.06 17.06
CA TRP A 49 14.92 20.39 15.97
C TRP A 49 15.08 19.42 14.81
N ALA A 50 13.98 18.90 14.28
CA ALA A 50 13.95 18.20 13.00
C ALA A 50 14.31 19.15 11.86
N ASP A 51 15.59 19.15 11.47
CA ASP A 51 16.18 20.21 10.67
C ASP A 51 16.46 19.81 9.23
N TYR A 52 16.45 18.51 8.92
CA TYR A 52 16.83 17.98 7.62
C TYR A 52 16.06 16.71 7.25
N LEU A 53 15.57 16.65 6.01
CA LEU A 53 15.00 15.44 5.41
C LEU A 53 15.54 15.25 4.00
N ASN A 54 16.02 14.05 3.69
CA ASN A 54 16.41 13.66 2.35
C ASN A 54 15.75 12.35 1.92
N ILE A 55 15.60 12.21 0.61
CA ILE A 55 15.07 11.02 -0.04
C ILE A 55 16.11 10.60 -1.08
N SER A 56 16.42 9.32 -1.19
CA SER A 56 17.37 8.81 -2.18
C SER A 56 16.81 7.54 -2.83
N ASN A 57 16.73 7.56 -4.16
CA ASN A 57 16.29 6.45 -5.01
C ASN A 57 16.73 6.72 -6.47
N SER A 58 16.25 5.93 -7.42
CA SER A 58 16.61 6.07 -8.85
C SER A 58 16.09 7.34 -9.52
N ILE A 59 14.96 7.92 -9.06
CA ILE A 59 14.35 9.11 -9.64
C ILE A 59 14.76 10.42 -8.94
N TYR A 60 15.21 10.32 -7.70
CA TYR A 60 15.57 11.44 -6.85
C TYR A 60 16.84 11.12 -6.07
N GLY A 61 17.96 11.70 -6.49
CA GLY A 61 19.27 11.48 -5.90
C GLY A 61 19.54 12.20 -4.58
N GLY A 62 18.50 12.75 -3.93
CA GLY A 62 18.62 13.44 -2.64
C GLY A 62 19.24 14.84 -2.68
N ILE A 63 19.36 15.45 -3.87
CA ILE A 63 19.91 16.81 -4.05
C ILE A 63 18.99 17.62 -4.98
N PRO A 64 18.52 18.82 -4.54
CA PRO A 64 18.60 19.32 -3.17
C PRO A 64 17.85 18.39 -2.20
N PRO A 65 18.12 18.42 -0.89
CA PRO A 65 17.32 17.68 0.08
C PRO A 65 15.85 18.13 0.04
N GLU A 66 14.96 17.24 0.47
CA GLU A 66 13.52 17.50 0.46
C GLU A 66 13.13 18.64 1.40
N TYR A 67 13.79 18.70 2.56
CA TYR A 67 13.50 19.68 3.59
C TYR A 67 14.77 20.11 4.31
N ARG A 68 14.86 21.41 4.57
CA ARG A 68 15.84 22.05 5.45
C ARG A 68 15.12 23.12 6.26
N LEU A 69 15.19 23.05 7.58
CA LEU A 69 14.53 24.04 8.44
C LEU A 69 15.14 25.43 8.27
N TRP A 70 16.45 25.54 8.02
CA TRP A 70 17.13 26.82 7.79
C TRP A 70 16.74 27.52 6.48
N ASP A 71 16.06 26.84 5.54
CA ASP A 71 15.52 27.50 4.35
C ASP A 71 14.37 28.47 4.71
N TYR A 72 13.79 28.34 5.91
CA TYR A 72 12.72 29.21 6.42
C TYR A 72 13.23 30.32 7.36
N GLY A 73 14.47 30.21 7.83
CA GLY A 73 15.08 31.20 8.71
C GLY A 73 16.30 30.67 9.45
N ALA A 74 17.31 31.54 9.61
CA ALA A 74 18.52 31.26 10.38
C ALA A 74 18.76 32.37 11.41
N PRO A 75 18.95 32.06 12.71
CA PRO A 75 18.96 30.72 13.31
C PRO A 75 17.54 30.12 13.42
N TYR A 76 17.41 28.83 13.11
CA TYR A 76 16.11 28.16 13.08
C TYR A 76 15.51 27.88 14.46
N ILE A 77 16.25 28.13 15.54
CA ILE A 77 15.81 27.89 16.92
C ILE A 77 14.51 28.64 17.26
N PHE A 78 14.25 29.77 16.58
CA PHE A 78 13.04 30.57 16.75
C PHE A 78 11.83 30.06 15.96
N LEU A 79 12.02 29.11 15.04
CA LEU A 79 10.97 28.59 14.16
C LEU A 79 10.14 27.48 14.83
N GLY A 80 10.66 26.88 15.90
CA GLY A 80 10.06 25.73 16.56
C GLY A 80 10.34 24.42 15.82
N ASP A 81 10.10 23.30 16.50
CA ASP A 81 10.39 21.97 15.99
C ASP A 81 9.20 21.38 15.20
N PRO A 82 9.39 21.01 13.92
CA PRO A 82 8.35 20.36 13.14
C PRO A 82 8.27 18.86 13.48
N TYR A 83 7.26 18.49 14.26
CA TYR A 83 6.95 17.07 14.53
C TYR A 83 6.62 16.26 13.27
N VAL A 84 6.06 16.88 12.22
CA VAL A 84 5.70 16.24 10.95
C VAL A 84 6.23 17.03 9.78
N ILE A 85 7.02 16.37 8.93
CA ILE A 85 7.52 16.93 7.67
C ILE A 85 6.80 16.23 6.52
N ASN A 86 6.04 17.00 5.73
CA ASN A 86 5.34 16.49 4.55
C ASN A 86 6.27 16.52 3.33
N ILE A 87 6.33 15.41 2.59
CA ILE A 87 7.07 15.32 1.34
C ILE A 87 6.21 15.92 0.24
N ARG A 88 6.70 16.97 -0.42
CA ARG A 88 5.95 17.65 -1.48
C ARG A 88 6.04 16.86 -2.77
N SER A 89 4.91 16.60 -3.41
CA SER A 89 4.84 15.87 -4.68
C SER A 89 5.51 14.48 -4.61
N PRO A 90 5.05 13.58 -3.73
CA PRO A 90 5.68 12.27 -3.54
C PRO A 90 5.69 11.44 -4.83
N TRP A 91 4.71 11.61 -5.72
CA TRP A 91 4.64 10.94 -7.02
C TRP A 91 5.83 11.20 -7.95
N SER A 92 6.60 12.27 -7.74
CA SER A 92 7.80 12.58 -8.54
C SER A 92 9.10 12.34 -7.78
N LYS A 93 9.03 11.88 -6.53
CA LYS A 93 10.18 11.75 -5.62
C LYS A 93 10.32 10.39 -5.00
N ILE A 94 9.28 9.57 -5.02
CA ILE A 94 9.27 8.19 -4.55
C ILE A 94 9.12 7.27 -5.76
N ALA A 95 10.11 6.42 -5.99
CA ALA A 95 10.13 5.47 -7.08
C ALA A 95 9.32 4.22 -6.74
N SER A 96 8.59 3.72 -7.74
CA SER A 96 7.89 2.43 -7.70
C SER A 96 8.81 1.30 -8.15
N GLY A 97 8.66 0.12 -7.57
CA GLY A 97 9.44 -1.08 -7.89
C GLY A 97 10.81 -1.14 -7.20
N GLU A 98 11.09 -0.26 -6.24
CA GLU A 98 12.36 -0.24 -5.52
C GLU A 98 12.25 0.28 -4.07
N ASN A 99 13.35 0.14 -3.34
CA ASN A 99 13.51 0.70 -2.01
C ASN A 99 13.85 2.19 -2.07
N ASN A 100 13.04 2.99 -1.41
CA ASN A 100 13.24 4.43 -1.26
C ASN A 100 13.90 4.72 0.08
N TYR A 101 15.10 5.26 0.07
CA TYR A 101 15.83 5.57 1.30
C TYR A 101 15.45 6.95 1.80
N ILE A 102 14.96 7.04 3.03
CA ILE A 102 14.51 8.28 3.66
C ILE A 102 15.42 8.54 4.85
N GLY A 103 16.12 9.66 4.81
CA GLY A 103 16.90 10.14 5.95
C GLY A 103 16.19 11.32 6.61
N ILE A 104 16.10 11.29 7.94
CA ILE A 104 15.65 12.42 8.75
C ILE A 104 16.71 12.74 9.78
N ARG A 105 16.98 14.01 10.05
CA ARG A 105 17.93 14.39 11.09
C ARG A 105 17.38 15.49 11.98
N THR A 106 17.97 15.56 13.16
CA THR A 106 17.78 16.57 14.17
C THR A 106 19.07 17.37 14.31
N GLY A 107 18.94 18.63 14.76
CA GLY A 107 20.07 19.50 15.04
C GLY A 107 19.71 20.69 15.90
N ASP A 108 20.74 21.36 16.41
CA ASP A 108 20.63 22.61 17.19
C ASP A 108 21.00 23.85 16.34
N SER A 109 21.69 23.63 15.22
CA SER A 109 22.01 24.65 14.22
C SER A 109 22.32 24.01 12.87
N GLN A 110 22.35 24.79 11.79
CA GLN A 110 22.71 24.32 10.44
C GLN A 110 24.05 23.55 10.39
N SER A 111 24.97 23.84 11.30
CA SER A 111 26.29 23.19 11.39
C SER A 111 26.38 22.13 12.48
N ASN A 112 25.35 21.93 13.30
CA ASN A 112 25.34 21.00 14.43
C ASN A 112 24.15 20.03 14.34
N SER A 113 24.39 18.88 13.73
CA SER A 113 23.45 17.76 13.63
C SER A 113 23.60 16.83 14.84
N THR A 114 22.49 16.50 15.49
CA THR A 114 22.38 15.68 16.70
C THR A 114 21.87 14.26 16.41
N ASN A 115 21.88 13.86 15.14
CA ASN A 115 21.40 12.59 14.59
C ASN A 115 19.88 12.51 14.44
N CYS A 116 19.19 11.53 15.02
CA CYS A 116 17.74 11.34 14.87
C CYS A 116 17.20 10.47 16.00
N SER A 117 15.87 10.34 16.06
CA SER A 117 15.25 9.43 17.01
C SER A 117 15.03 8.06 16.39
N ALA A 118 15.31 7.02 17.18
CA ALA A 118 14.96 5.66 16.81
C ALA A 118 13.44 5.48 16.62
N ASP A 119 12.62 6.35 17.23
CA ASP A 119 11.16 6.30 17.14
C ASP A 119 10.58 6.97 15.89
N ASP A 120 11.42 7.57 15.04
CA ASP A 120 11.00 8.20 13.78
C ASP A 120 10.32 7.18 12.85
N ARG A 121 9.37 7.67 12.04
CA ARG A 121 8.54 6.84 11.16
C ARG A 121 8.17 7.59 9.89
N ALA A 122 8.10 6.86 8.78
CA ALA A 122 7.47 7.34 7.57
C ALA A 122 6.02 6.81 7.50
N ILE A 123 5.12 7.69 7.09
CA ILE A 123 3.71 7.40 6.86
C ILE A 123 3.42 7.74 5.41
N TYR A 124 2.95 6.78 4.64
CA TYR A 124 2.76 6.94 3.21
C TYR A 124 1.42 6.36 2.79
N THR A 125 0.86 6.96 1.75
CA THR A 125 -0.46 6.63 1.23
C THR A 125 -0.34 6.28 -0.24
N VAL A 126 -0.55 5.01 -0.55
CA VAL A 126 -0.47 4.47 -1.91
C VAL A 126 -1.85 4.33 -2.53
N ARG A 127 -1.89 4.41 -3.86
CA ARG A 127 -3.07 4.07 -4.64
C ARG A 127 -2.84 2.75 -5.34
N VAL A 128 -3.60 1.74 -4.95
CA VAL A 128 -3.56 0.40 -5.56
C VAL A 128 -4.75 0.18 -6.48
N PRO A 129 -4.59 -0.62 -7.55
CA PRO A 129 -5.72 -1.04 -8.36
C PRO A 129 -6.76 -1.76 -7.51
N SER A 130 -8.03 -1.34 -7.60
CA SER A 130 -9.16 -2.05 -6.98
C SER A 130 -10.01 -2.78 -8.03
N LEU A 131 -9.45 -2.90 -9.23
CA LEU A 131 -10.08 -3.47 -10.39
C LEU A 131 -9.10 -4.43 -11.05
N VAL A 132 -9.53 -5.67 -11.23
CA VAL A 132 -8.85 -6.60 -12.12
C VAL A 132 -9.62 -6.70 -13.43
N GLY A 133 -8.88 -6.57 -14.52
CA GLY A 133 -9.43 -6.71 -15.87
C GLY A 133 -9.86 -8.14 -16.18
N TYR A 134 -10.36 -8.29 -17.39
CA TYR A 134 -10.75 -9.55 -18.00
C TYR A 134 -9.62 -10.59 -17.95
N GLY A 135 -9.87 -11.72 -17.28
CA GLY A 135 -8.95 -12.86 -17.20
C GLY A 135 -9.03 -13.79 -18.39
N ASN A 136 -8.58 -15.03 -18.20
CA ASN A 136 -8.72 -16.10 -19.19
C ASN A 136 -10.20 -16.53 -19.37
N ILE A 137 -10.41 -17.45 -20.31
CA ILE A 137 -11.70 -18.10 -20.50
C ILE A 137 -11.70 -19.40 -19.69
N PHE A 138 -12.78 -19.62 -18.92
CA PHE A 138 -12.89 -20.76 -18.01
C PHE A 138 -14.15 -21.58 -18.30
N SER A 139 -14.16 -22.82 -17.81
CA SER A 139 -15.31 -23.74 -17.95
C SER A 139 -16.38 -23.50 -16.89
N ILE A 140 -16.06 -22.83 -15.78
CA ILE A 140 -16.94 -22.66 -14.61
C ILE A 140 -16.90 -21.20 -14.12
N ASN A 141 -17.97 -20.75 -13.48
CA ASN A 141 -18.07 -19.47 -12.78
C ASN A 141 -19.04 -19.60 -11.60
N GLU A 142 -18.64 -20.34 -10.56
CA GLU A 142 -19.45 -20.58 -9.37
C GLU A 142 -18.94 -19.78 -8.16
N GLY A 143 -17.61 -19.66 -8.02
CA GLY A 143 -16.96 -19.10 -6.83
C GLY A 143 -16.53 -20.17 -5.82
N CYS A 144 -16.13 -19.72 -4.62
CA CYS A 144 -15.68 -20.58 -3.54
C CYS A 144 -15.81 -19.92 -2.16
N LEU A 145 -15.65 -20.73 -1.11
CA LEU A 145 -15.47 -20.27 0.27
C LEU A 145 -14.00 -19.87 0.47
N TRP A 146 -13.73 -18.61 0.75
CA TRP A 146 -12.39 -18.06 0.94
C TRP A 146 -11.98 -18.02 2.41
N ASP A 147 -10.76 -18.45 2.67
CA ASP A 147 -10.04 -18.13 3.90
C ASP A 147 -9.08 -16.97 3.58
N ILE A 148 -9.30 -15.78 4.13
CA ILE A 148 -8.52 -14.55 3.86
C ILE A 148 -7.87 -14.04 5.15
N GLU A 149 -6.55 -13.84 5.12
CA GLU A 149 -5.79 -13.20 6.19
C GLU A 149 -5.62 -11.70 5.91
N PHE A 150 -5.91 -10.86 6.90
CA PHE A 150 -5.80 -9.40 6.82
C PHE A 150 -4.68 -8.87 7.70
N ILE A 151 -4.16 -7.67 7.36
CA ILE A 151 -3.03 -7.03 8.06
C ILE A 151 -3.28 -6.75 9.55
N ASN A 152 -4.53 -6.75 9.99
CA ASN A 152 -4.89 -6.64 11.41
C ASN A 152 -4.66 -7.94 12.20
N GLY A 153 -4.23 -9.03 11.53
CA GLY A 153 -4.03 -10.36 12.09
C GLY A 153 -5.30 -11.23 12.14
N ASN A 154 -6.43 -10.73 11.64
CA ASN A 154 -7.67 -11.49 11.56
C ASN A 154 -7.66 -12.39 10.33
N ILE A 155 -8.14 -13.62 10.50
CA ILE A 155 -8.43 -14.53 9.40
C ILE A 155 -9.95 -14.70 9.32
N THR A 156 -10.52 -14.31 8.19
CA THR A 156 -11.93 -14.59 7.89
C THR A 156 -12.00 -15.94 7.21
N ASN A 157 -12.68 -16.90 7.85
CA ASN A 157 -12.75 -18.28 7.38
C ASN A 157 -14.09 -18.59 6.70
N ASN A 158 -14.04 -19.39 5.63
CA ASN A 158 -15.17 -19.84 4.82
C ASN A 158 -16.07 -18.69 4.33
N LEU A 159 -15.47 -17.60 3.89
CA LEU A 159 -16.15 -16.43 3.35
C LEU A 159 -16.73 -16.74 1.96
N PRO A 160 -18.07 -16.77 1.77
CA PRO A 160 -18.63 -17.05 0.46
C PRO A 160 -18.35 -15.90 -0.50
N ILE A 161 -17.60 -16.18 -1.57
CA ILE A 161 -17.38 -15.23 -2.65
C ILE A 161 -17.67 -15.92 -3.98
N PRO A 162 -18.71 -15.50 -4.73
CA PRO A 162 -19.68 -14.44 -4.39
C PRO A 162 -20.52 -14.72 -3.12
N SER A 163 -21.17 -13.71 -2.53
CA SER A 163 -21.91 -13.87 -1.26
C SER A 163 -23.09 -14.85 -1.32
N TYR A 164 -23.58 -15.16 -2.53
CA TYR A 164 -24.59 -16.18 -2.77
C TYR A 164 -24.00 -17.61 -2.96
N TYR A 165 -22.69 -17.80 -2.82
CA TYR A 165 -22.06 -19.10 -3.00
C TYR A 165 -22.48 -20.08 -1.89
N GLY A 166 -23.23 -21.12 -2.27
CA GLY A 166 -23.71 -22.18 -1.37
C GLY A 166 -23.01 -23.53 -1.53
N GLY A 167 -21.89 -23.58 -2.27
CA GLY A 167 -21.17 -24.82 -2.54
C GLY A 167 -20.13 -25.17 -1.46
N THR A 168 -19.27 -26.16 -1.75
CA THR A 168 -18.26 -26.68 -0.82
C THR A 168 -16.81 -26.44 -1.26
N LYS A 169 -16.59 -25.76 -2.40
CA LYS A 169 -15.24 -25.44 -2.89
C LYS A 169 -14.57 -24.46 -1.92
N LYS A 170 -13.28 -24.64 -1.71
CA LYS A 170 -12.48 -23.82 -0.80
C LYS A 170 -11.32 -23.16 -1.54
N CYS A 171 -11.09 -21.90 -1.22
CA CYS A 171 -9.96 -21.11 -1.67
C CYS A 171 -9.30 -20.47 -0.45
N SER A 172 -8.02 -20.13 -0.56
CA SER A 172 -7.27 -19.53 0.53
C SER A 172 -6.32 -18.47 0.00
N TYR A 173 -6.27 -17.35 0.70
CA TYR A 173 -5.28 -16.30 0.53
C TYR A 173 -4.78 -15.92 1.92
N THR A 174 -3.78 -16.66 2.38
CA THR A 174 -3.12 -16.48 3.68
C THR A 174 -1.61 -16.57 3.50
N ALA A 175 -0.83 -16.10 4.47
CA ALA A 175 0.62 -16.22 4.44
C ALA A 175 1.09 -17.69 4.35
N SER A 176 0.28 -18.62 4.89
CA SER A 176 0.59 -20.05 4.91
C SER A 176 0.11 -20.83 3.69
N ASN A 177 -0.90 -20.32 2.98
CA ASN A 177 -1.59 -21.03 1.90
C ASN A 177 -2.25 -20.05 0.94
N GLN A 178 -1.83 -20.11 -0.32
CA GLN A 178 -2.41 -19.35 -1.43
C GLN A 178 -2.90 -20.36 -2.48
N SER A 179 -4.20 -20.61 -2.53
CA SER A 179 -4.80 -21.59 -3.44
C SER A 179 -6.19 -21.17 -3.91
N HIS A 180 -6.47 -21.46 -5.17
CA HIS A 180 -7.77 -21.19 -5.80
C HIS A 180 -8.05 -22.22 -6.89
N HIS A 181 -9.30 -22.32 -7.29
CA HIS A 181 -9.71 -23.16 -8.42
C HIS A 181 -9.39 -22.47 -9.75
N THR A 182 -8.40 -22.99 -10.49
CA THR A 182 -7.91 -22.40 -11.74
C THR A 182 -8.82 -22.64 -12.95
N ASP A 183 -9.89 -23.41 -12.78
CA ASP A 183 -10.92 -23.69 -13.79
C ASP A 183 -12.21 -22.88 -13.56
N ASP A 184 -12.24 -22.04 -12.51
CA ASP A 184 -13.36 -21.19 -12.14
C ASP A 184 -12.99 -19.70 -12.30
N ALA A 185 -13.72 -19.02 -13.19
CA ALA A 185 -13.49 -17.61 -13.52
C ALA A 185 -13.66 -16.68 -12.32
N GLY A 186 -14.59 -16.98 -11.42
CA GLY A 186 -14.83 -16.19 -10.21
C GLY A 186 -13.66 -16.32 -9.23
N CYS A 187 -13.20 -17.56 -9.02
CA CYS A 187 -12.05 -17.85 -8.16
C CYS A 187 -10.76 -17.20 -8.66
N ASP A 188 -10.45 -17.32 -9.96
CA ASP A 188 -9.29 -16.68 -10.58
C ASP A 188 -9.31 -15.16 -10.42
N ALA A 189 -10.46 -14.54 -10.70
CA ALA A 189 -10.57 -13.10 -10.64
C ALA A 189 -10.46 -12.58 -9.19
N VAL A 190 -11.03 -13.29 -8.20
CA VAL A 190 -10.85 -12.93 -6.78
C VAL A 190 -9.40 -13.09 -6.38
N TYR A 191 -8.75 -14.20 -6.74
CA TYR A 191 -7.32 -14.41 -6.46
C TYR A 191 -6.45 -13.29 -7.00
N ARG A 192 -6.67 -12.90 -8.27
CA ARG A 192 -5.95 -11.79 -8.89
C ARG A 192 -6.19 -10.48 -8.14
N LEU A 193 -7.44 -10.19 -7.75
CA LEU A 193 -7.76 -8.98 -7.00
C LEU A 193 -7.03 -8.95 -5.65
N LEU A 194 -7.08 -10.04 -4.88
CA LEU A 194 -6.42 -10.14 -3.58
C LEU A 194 -4.92 -9.89 -3.70
N ARG A 195 -4.29 -10.42 -4.76
CA ARG A 195 -2.88 -10.17 -5.06
C ARG A 195 -2.57 -8.71 -5.40
N GLU A 196 -3.49 -7.98 -6.04
CA GLU A 196 -3.26 -6.54 -6.34
C GLU A 196 -3.37 -5.66 -5.08
N ILE A 197 -4.14 -6.10 -4.07
CA ILE A 197 -4.34 -5.35 -2.82
C ILE A 197 -3.44 -5.83 -1.67
N ASP A 198 -2.70 -6.92 -1.87
CA ASP A 198 -1.56 -7.36 -1.06
C ASP A 198 -0.29 -6.66 -1.59
N ILE A 199 0.04 -5.51 -0.99
CA ILE A 199 1.15 -4.65 -1.44
C ILE A 199 2.49 -5.33 -1.17
N GLU A 200 2.60 -6.10 -0.09
CA GLU A 200 3.87 -6.68 0.35
C GLU A 200 4.15 -8.05 -0.28
N ASN A 201 3.16 -8.63 -0.98
CA ASN A 201 3.17 -9.97 -1.56
C ASN A 201 3.54 -11.03 -0.51
N ASP A 202 3.06 -10.86 0.71
CA ASP A 202 3.29 -11.78 1.83
C ASP A 202 2.11 -12.75 2.05
N GLY A 203 1.07 -12.67 1.21
CA GLY A 203 -0.16 -13.45 1.35
C GLY A 203 -1.14 -12.87 2.35
N ILE A 204 -0.90 -11.65 2.83
CA ILE A 204 -1.76 -10.93 3.77
C ILE A 204 -2.37 -9.72 3.06
N VAL A 205 -3.68 -9.59 3.16
CA VAL A 205 -4.41 -8.51 2.49
C VAL A 205 -4.34 -7.23 3.33
N ASP A 206 -3.89 -6.14 2.71
CA ASP A 206 -3.65 -4.85 3.40
C ASP A 206 -4.93 -4.03 3.69
N ILE A 207 -6.07 -4.46 3.16
CA ILE A 207 -7.38 -3.84 3.39
C ILE A 207 -8.39 -4.89 3.83
N GLU A 208 -9.03 -4.64 4.96
CA GLU A 208 -10.24 -5.36 5.34
C GLU A 208 -11.45 -4.85 4.54
N PHE A 209 -12.23 -5.77 3.98
CA PHE A 209 -13.44 -5.46 3.22
C PHE A 209 -14.53 -6.50 3.44
N ASP A 210 -15.79 -6.10 3.21
CA ASP A 210 -16.95 -6.97 3.26
C ASP A 210 -17.18 -7.62 1.87
N PRO A 211 -17.44 -8.93 1.76
CA PRO A 211 -17.75 -9.58 0.47
C PRO A 211 -18.81 -8.88 -0.37
N ASP A 212 -19.81 -8.27 0.26
CA ASP A 212 -20.90 -7.59 -0.45
C ASP A 212 -20.42 -6.31 -1.16
N THR A 213 -19.19 -5.86 -0.87
CA THR A 213 -18.51 -4.77 -1.58
C THR A 213 -17.85 -5.21 -2.89
N LEU A 214 -17.75 -6.51 -3.15
CA LEU A 214 -17.23 -7.05 -4.40
C LEU A 214 -18.30 -7.04 -5.49
N GLN A 215 -18.06 -6.30 -6.56
CA GLN A 215 -18.91 -6.28 -7.74
C GLN A 215 -18.27 -7.09 -8.87
N PHE A 216 -19.02 -8.05 -9.38
CA PHE A 216 -18.63 -8.90 -10.50
C PHE A 216 -19.31 -8.40 -11.78
N GLU A 217 -18.51 -8.02 -12.77
CA GLU A 217 -18.95 -7.75 -14.14
C GLU A 217 -18.49 -8.90 -15.03
N THR A 218 -19.42 -9.73 -15.50
CA THR A 218 -19.13 -10.82 -16.43
C THR A 218 -19.46 -10.41 -17.86
N ALA A 219 -18.56 -10.69 -18.80
CA ALA A 219 -18.86 -10.63 -20.22
C ALA A 219 -19.03 -12.07 -20.73
N SER A 220 -20.17 -12.40 -21.31
CA SER A 220 -20.35 -13.67 -22.04
C SER A 220 -19.79 -13.51 -23.45
N ALA A 221 -18.78 -14.31 -23.83
CA ALA A 221 -18.39 -14.43 -25.23
C ALA A 221 -19.56 -15.05 -26.03
N SER A 222 -20.27 -14.22 -26.80
CA SER A 222 -21.44 -14.65 -27.57
C SER A 222 -21.05 -15.72 -28.60
N GLY A 223 -21.62 -16.93 -28.47
CA GLY A 223 -21.49 -18.00 -29.47
C GLY A 223 -21.12 -19.39 -28.92
N VAL A 224 -20.67 -19.51 -27.67
CA VAL A 224 -20.31 -20.82 -27.07
C VAL A 224 -21.06 -21.02 -25.75
N ARG A 225 -21.92 -22.05 -25.68
CA ARG A 225 -22.86 -22.29 -24.56
C ARG A 225 -22.20 -22.75 -23.24
N SER A 226 -20.88 -22.89 -23.20
CA SER A 226 -20.15 -23.58 -22.12
C SER A 226 -18.84 -22.90 -21.71
N LEU A 227 -18.63 -21.64 -22.10
CA LEU A 227 -17.46 -20.86 -21.72
C LEU A 227 -17.90 -19.67 -20.88
N TRP A 228 -17.33 -19.57 -19.69
CA TRP A 228 -17.55 -18.46 -18.77
C TRP A 228 -16.33 -17.55 -18.78
N GLY A 229 -16.62 -16.26 -18.89
CA GLY A 229 -15.62 -15.21 -18.93
C GLY A 229 -15.48 -14.55 -20.30
N PRO A 230 -14.74 -13.42 -20.31
CA PRO A 230 -13.90 -12.95 -19.22
C PRO A 230 -14.66 -12.19 -18.11
N ILE A 231 -14.14 -12.25 -16.87
CA ILE A 231 -14.72 -11.58 -15.69
C ILE A 231 -13.82 -10.42 -15.24
N LYS A 232 -14.47 -9.29 -14.95
CA LYS A 232 -13.91 -8.11 -14.33
C LYS A 232 -14.48 -8.01 -12.91
N ILE A 233 -13.62 -7.86 -11.91
CA ILE A 233 -14.04 -7.65 -10.52
C ILE A 233 -13.62 -6.27 -10.08
N LYS A 234 -14.54 -5.59 -9.41
CA LYS A 234 -14.34 -4.28 -8.80
C LYS A 234 -14.63 -4.37 -7.32
N LEU A 235 -13.66 -3.98 -6.49
CA LEU A 235 -13.88 -3.74 -5.06
C LEU A 235 -14.41 -2.30 -4.87
N ILE A 236 -15.56 -2.16 -4.20
CA ILE A 236 -16.15 -0.86 -3.84
C ILE A 236 -16.25 -0.73 -2.33
N VAL A 237 -15.22 -0.17 -1.71
CA VAL A 237 -15.23 0.08 -0.27
C VAL A 237 -15.95 1.39 0.02
N TRP A 238 -17.04 1.33 0.81
CA TRP A 238 -17.71 2.51 1.38
C TRP A 238 -17.19 2.73 2.80
N ILE A 239 -16.60 3.91 3.07
CA ILE A 239 -16.09 4.32 4.38
C ILE A 239 -16.74 5.64 4.79
#